data_AF-P20300-F1
#
_entry.id   AF-P20300-F1
#
_cell.length_a   1.000
_cell.length_b   1.000
_cell.length_c   1.000
_cell.angle_alpha   90.00
_cell.angle_beta   90.00
_cell.angle_gamma   90.00
#
_symmetry.space_group_name_H-M   'P 1'
#
loop_
_entity.id
_entity.type
_entity.pdbx_description
1 polymer ?
#
loop_
_entity_poly.entity_id
_entity_poly.type
_entity_poly.pdbx_seq_one_letter_code
_entity_poly.pdbx_strand_id
1 'polypeptide(L)' 'MSMELFEVHEGKAKVLVPKAKTIYDSPVFYNPRMAPNRDVVVLLLNVLKPKIVLDALSATGIRGIRFALETPA' A
#
# COMPACT_ATOMS: atom_id res chain seq x y z
N MET A 1 0.13 -18.73 -18.24
CA MET A 1 0.91 -18.97 -17.02
C MET A 1 0.23 -18.23 -15.89
N SER A 2 -0.03 -18.89 -14.76
CA SER A 2 -0.56 -18.24 -13.56
C SER A 2 0.55 -17.40 -12.93
N MET A 3 0.18 -16.22 -12.46
CA MET A 3 1.13 -15.32 -11.81
C MET A 3 1.38 -15.76 -10.36
N GLU A 4 2.65 -15.97 -9.99
CA GLU A 4 3.02 -16.26 -8.59
C GLU A 4 2.90 -14.99 -7.75
N LEU A 5 2.13 -15.07 -6.67
CA LEU A 5 1.95 -14.02 -5.69
C LEU A 5 2.60 -14.41 -4.37
N PHE A 6 3.14 -13.45 -3.64
CA PHE A 6 3.63 -13.63 -2.27
C PHE A 6 3.05 -12.57 -1.34
N GLU A 7 2.89 -12.92 -0.07
CA GLU A 7 2.35 -12.00 0.94
C GLU A 7 3.47 -11.09 1.47
N VAL A 8 3.19 -9.79 1.55
CA VAL A 8 4.02 -8.82 2.29
C VAL A 8 3.20 -8.15 3.37
N HIS A 9 3.87 -7.79 4.47
CA HIS A 9 3.27 -7.09 5.59
C HIS A 9 3.88 -5.69 5.67
N GLU A 10 3.03 -4.67 5.73
CA GLU A 10 3.44 -3.28 5.95
C GLU A 10 2.43 -2.59 6.86
N GLY A 11 2.88 -2.15 8.04
CA GLY A 11 1.97 -1.66 9.07
C GLY A 11 0.98 -2.75 9.50
N LYS A 12 -0.31 -2.46 9.48
CA LYS A 12 -1.39 -3.44 9.74
C LYS A 12 -1.84 -4.18 8.47
N ALA A 13 -1.38 -3.76 7.30
CA ALA A 13 -1.81 -4.33 6.03
C ALA A 13 -1.02 -5.60 5.69
N LYS A 14 -1.74 -6.60 5.19
CA LYS A 14 -1.20 -7.77 4.51
C LYS A 14 -1.72 -7.77 3.09
N VAL A 15 -0.82 -7.75 2.11
CA VAL A 15 -1.19 -7.70 0.68
C VAL A 15 -0.43 -8.73 -0.12
N LEU A 16 -1.07 -9.25 -1.16
CA LEU A 16 -0.43 -10.10 -2.15
C LEU A 16 0.24 -9.23 -3.21
N VAL A 17 1.52 -9.49 -3.43
CA VAL A 17 2.35 -8.79 -4.41
C VAL A 17 2.81 -9.78 -5.44
N PRO A 18 2.88 -9.38 -6.73
CA PRO A 18 3.42 -10.28 -7.71
C PRO A 18 4.92 -10.44 -7.60
N LYS A 19 5.39 -11.67 -7.76
CA LYS A 19 6.82 -11.97 -7.79
C LYS A 19 7.40 -11.53 -9.13
N ALA A 20 8.42 -10.68 -9.08
CA ALA A 20 9.13 -10.17 -10.26
C ALA A 20 10.60 -9.91 -9.93
N LYS A 21 11.44 -9.80 -10.97
CA LYS A 21 12.88 -9.55 -10.80
C LYS A 21 13.16 -8.17 -10.18
N THR A 22 12.42 -7.16 -10.61
CA THR A 22 12.48 -5.81 -10.06
C THR A 22 11.07 -5.27 -9.84
N ILE A 23 10.97 -4.16 -9.11
CA ILE A 23 9.69 -3.46 -8.92
C ILE A 23 9.11 -2.92 -10.23
N TYR A 24 9.95 -2.66 -11.23
CA TYR A 24 9.55 -2.11 -12.54
C TYR A 24 9.12 -3.20 -13.53
N ASP A 25 9.59 -4.43 -13.32
CA ASP A 25 9.18 -5.59 -14.12
C ASP A 25 7.90 -6.25 -13.58
N SER A 26 7.46 -5.85 -12.38
CA SER A 26 6.21 -6.36 -11.80
C SER A 26 5.00 -5.78 -12.54
N PRO A 27 4.05 -6.60 -13.02
CA PRO A 27 2.82 -6.13 -13.64
C PRO A 27 1.89 -5.39 -12.66
N VAL A 28 2.10 -5.54 -11.35
CA VAL A 28 1.47 -4.67 -10.35
C VAL A 28 2.56 -4.09 -9.46
N PHE A 29 2.67 -2.77 -9.44
CA PHE A 29 3.77 -2.07 -8.81
C PHE A 29 3.68 -2.11 -7.27
N TYR A 30 4.77 -2.52 -6.62
CA TYR A 30 4.98 -2.36 -5.18
C TYR A 30 6.45 -2.03 -4.93
N ASN A 31 6.69 -0.87 -4.31
CA ASN A 31 8.02 -0.47 -3.88
C ASN A 31 8.09 -0.49 -2.34
N PRO A 32 8.82 -1.44 -1.72
CA PRO A 32 8.98 -1.47 -0.27
C PRO A 32 9.72 -0.24 0.27
N ARG A 33 10.56 0.42 -0.55
CA ARG A 33 11.24 1.68 -0.16
C ARG A 33 10.28 2.85 0.03
N MET A 34 9.02 2.73 -0.41
CA MET A 34 7.98 3.73 -0.19
C MET A 34 7.22 3.56 1.13
N ALA A 35 7.59 2.59 1.99
CA ALA A 35 6.96 2.41 3.30
C ALA A 35 7.05 3.68 4.18
N PRO A 36 8.19 4.39 4.30
CA PRO A 36 8.25 5.63 5.08
C PRO A 36 7.33 6.74 4.56
N ASN A 37 7.14 6.83 3.24
CA ASN A 37 6.19 7.77 2.64
C ASN A 37 4.74 7.44 3.05
N ARG A 38 4.41 6.15 3.11
CA ARG A 38 3.08 5.69 3.57
C ARG A 38 2.90 5.88 5.08
N ASP A 39 3.94 5.67 5.88
CA ASP A 39 3.90 5.93 7.33
C ASP A 39 3.61 7.41 7.64
N VAL A 40 4.30 8.33 6.98
CA VAL A 40 4.10 9.78 7.18
C VAL A 40 2.66 10.19 6.87
N VAL A 41 2.06 9.68 5.78
CA VAL A 41 0.69 10.04 5.44
C VAL A 41 -0.32 9.38 6.40
N VAL A 42 -0.07 8.15 6.88
CA VAL A 42 -0.92 7.51 7.90
C VAL A 42 -0.91 8.36 9.18
N LEU A 43 0.25 8.84 9.62
CA LEU A 43 0.36 9.77 10.75
C LEU A 43 -0.42 11.06 10.50
N LEU A 44 -0.28 11.66 9.31
CA LEU A 44 -0.99 12.88 8.94
C LEU A 44 -2.51 12.69 8.94
N LEU A 45 -3.02 11.58 8.40
CA LEU A 45 -4.45 11.27 8.35
C LEU A 45 -5.03 11.06 9.76
N ASN A 46 -4.26 10.51 10.70
CA ASN A 46 -4.69 10.41 12.09
C ASN A 46 -4.84 11.77 12.78
N VAL A 47 -4.09 12.79 12.34
CA VAL A 47 -4.20 14.17 12.85
C VAL A 47 -5.33 14.92 12.16
N LEU A 48 -5.39 14.91 10.83
CA LEU A 48 -6.38 15.67 10.05
C LEU A 48 -7.78 15.05 10.05
N LYS A 49 -7.87 13.73 10.25
CA LYS A 49 -9.13 12.95 10.30
C LYS A 49 -10.09 13.23 9.14
N PRO A 50 -9.63 13.16 7.87
CA PRO A 50 -10.54 13.28 6.74
C PRO A 50 -11.55 12.13 6.76
N LYS A 51 -12.81 12.40 6.42
CA LYS A 51 -13.89 11.39 6.41
C LYS A 51 -13.93 10.53 5.14
N ILE A 52 -13.44 11.07 4.03
CA ILE A 52 -13.42 10.39 2.72
C ILE A 52 -12.04 10.63 2.13
N VAL A 53 -11.37 9.55 1.72
CA VAL A 53 -10.03 9.59 1.13
C VAL A 53 -10.01 8.87 -0.21
N LEU A 54 -9.08 9.26 -1.07
CA LEU A 54 -8.88 8.67 -2.39
C LEU A 54 -7.41 8.29 -2.58
N ASP A 55 -7.16 7.02 -2.90
CA ASP A 55 -5.86 6.53 -3.38
C ASP A 55 -5.90 6.42 -4.90
N ALA A 56 -5.66 7.54 -5.59
CA ALA A 56 -5.96 7.69 -7.03
C ALA A 56 -5.20 6.74 -7.96
N LEU A 57 -3.99 6.30 -7.57
CA LEU A 57 -3.12 5.41 -8.36
C LEU A 57 -2.63 4.27 -7.47
N SER A 58 -3.56 3.39 -7.08
CA SER A 58 -3.38 2.54 -5.91
C SER A 58 -2.38 1.39 -6.10
N ALA A 59 -2.08 0.99 -7.34
CA ALA A 59 -1.26 -0.18 -7.65
C ALA A 59 -1.73 -1.45 -6.90
N THR A 60 -0.95 -2.00 -5.96
CA THR A 60 -1.41 -3.13 -5.10
C THR A 60 -2.49 -2.74 -4.08
N GLY A 61 -2.87 -1.47 -4.02
CA GLY A 61 -3.82 -0.94 -3.05
C GLY A 61 -3.21 -0.66 -1.68
N ILE A 62 -1.91 -0.90 -1.46
CA ILE A 62 -1.30 -0.87 -0.13
C ILE A 62 -1.52 0.46 0.61
N ARG A 63 -1.55 1.59 -0.11
CA ARG A 63 -1.78 2.91 0.50
C ARG A 63 -3.23 3.04 0.98
N GLY A 64 -4.21 2.84 0.11
CA GLY A 64 -5.63 2.86 0.47
C GLY A 64 -5.99 1.83 1.56
N ILE A 65 -5.42 0.63 1.50
CA ILE A 65 -5.64 -0.41 2.53
C ILE A 65 -5.11 0.05 3.89
N ARG A 66 -3.90 0.62 3.94
CA ARG A 66 -3.37 1.19 5.19
C ARG A 66 -4.20 2.38 5.69
N PHE A 67 -4.77 3.19 4.80
CA PHE A 67 -5.68 4.26 5.23
C PHE A 67 -6.89 3.69 5.98
N ALA A 68 -7.55 2.68 5.40
CA ALA A 68 -8.72 2.04 6.02
C ALA A 68 -8.40 1.28 7.32
N LEU A 69 -7.19 0.73 7.47
CA LEU A 69 -6.82 -0.06 8.65
C LEU A 69 -6.17 0.76 9.79
N GLU A 70 -5.54 1.88 9.45
CA GLU A 70 -4.64 2.60 10.35
C GLU A 70 -5.06 4.05 10.59
N THR A 71 -6.16 4.52 10.01
CA THR A 71 -6.64 5.90 10.17
C THR A 71 -8.15 5.95 10.42
N PRO A 72 -8.72 7.10 10.83
CA PRO A 72 -10.17 7.27 11.01
C PRO A 72 -10.98 7.47 9.72
N ALA A 73 -10.31 7.46 8.55
CA ALA A 73 -10.93 7.66 7.25
C ALA A 73 -11.73 6.44 6.77
#